data_AF-A0A0W0GEC9-F1
#
_entry.id   AF-A0A0W0GEC9-F1
#
_cell.length_a   1.000
_cell.length_b   1.000
_cell.length_c   1.000
_cell.angle_alpha   90.00
_cell.angle_beta   90.00
_cell.angle_gamma   90.00
#
_symmetry.space_group_name_H-M   'P 1'
#
loop_
_entity.id
_entity.type
_entity.pdbx_description
1 polymer ?
#
loop_
_entity_poly.entity_id
_entity_poly.type
_entity_poly.pdbx_seq_one_letter_code
_entity_poly.pdbx_strand_id
1 'polypeptide(L)'
;MPLQPRHCLTRVFNDEAFSDVSGNGEQGAVTEVSAQVSVGDMMSDRMDSNAIREVNAHTNYADFEEALECGPHAGLHLAIWADMVTSYSPNEAVFYQHHGNVDRLWTKWQQVNSTRLRDYDGWRDAGKTVRATIDNTFPVGKFFDFEPAIRDYMDTKSGTLCYEYST
;
A
#
# COMPACT_ATOMS: atom_id res chain seq x y z
N MET A 1 11.12 38.29 1.08
CA MET A 1 10.11 37.78 2.03
C MET A 1 10.68 36.50 2.64
N PRO A 2 10.73 36.34 3.97
CA PRO A 2 11.19 35.09 4.58
C PRO A 2 10.15 33.99 4.28
N LEU A 3 10.60 32.83 3.80
CA LEU A 3 9.76 31.66 3.58
C LEU A 3 9.21 31.18 4.94
N GLN A 4 7.89 31.18 5.08
CA GLN A 4 7.21 30.58 6.23
C GLN A 4 7.54 29.07 6.28
N PRO A 5 7.86 28.50 7.46
CA PRO A 5 8.07 27.06 7.57
C PRO A 5 6.84 26.32 7.04
N ARG A 6 7.04 25.37 6.12
CA ARG A 6 5.95 24.47 5.68
C ARG A 6 5.57 23.65 6.90
N HIS A 7 4.38 23.89 7.45
CA HIS A 7 3.86 23.11 8.56
C HIS A 7 3.35 21.79 7.99
N CYS A 8 3.91 20.67 8.42
CA CYS A 8 3.44 19.36 7.96
C CYS A 8 2.01 19.10 8.45
N LEU A 9 1.22 18.44 7.61
CA LEU A 9 -0.11 17.98 7.98
C LEU A 9 0.05 16.88 9.03
N THR A 10 -0.38 17.15 10.27
CA THR A 10 -0.39 16.19 11.39
C THR A 10 -1.72 15.44 11.50
N ARG A 11 -2.50 15.33 10.42
CA ARG A 11 -3.72 14.52 10.43
C ARG A 11 -3.32 13.04 10.37
N VAL A 12 -3.18 12.47 11.55
CA VAL A 12 -3.13 11.04 11.84
C VAL A 12 -4.24 10.31 11.06
N PHE A 13 -3.87 9.41 10.16
CA PHE A 13 -4.78 8.39 9.62
C PHE A 13 -4.75 7.19 10.58
N ASN A 14 -5.90 6.94 11.20
CA ASN A 14 -6.11 6.12 12.38
C ASN A 14 -5.36 4.77 12.39
N ASP A 15 -4.67 4.48 13.49
CA ASP A 15 -4.21 3.15 13.87
C ASP A 15 -5.20 2.51 14.84
N GLU A 16 -6.23 1.89 14.27
CA GLU A 16 -6.98 0.92 15.06
C GLU A 16 -6.18 -0.39 14.99
N ALA A 17 -5.44 -0.70 16.06
CA ALA A 17 -4.93 -2.04 16.27
C ALA A 17 -6.14 -2.97 16.31
N PHE A 18 -6.29 -3.83 15.30
CA PHE A 18 -7.27 -4.90 15.32
C PHE A 18 -6.87 -5.86 16.43
N SER A 19 -7.44 -5.68 17.63
CA SER A 19 -7.26 -6.61 18.73
C SER A 19 -7.95 -7.91 18.35
N ASP A 20 -7.14 -8.93 18.08
CA ASP A 20 -7.58 -10.31 17.91
C ASP A 20 -8.54 -10.70 19.04
N VAL A 21 -9.80 -10.95 18.70
CA VAL A 21 -10.69 -11.70 19.57
C VAL A 21 -10.29 -13.16 19.38
N SER A 22 -9.26 -13.56 20.13
CA SER A 22 -8.86 -14.96 20.24
C SER A 22 -9.98 -15.74 20.92
N GLY A 23 -10.91 -16.25 20.12
CA GLY A 23 -11.90 -17.23 20.53
C GLY A 23 -11.25 -18.60 20.62
N ASN A 24 -11.11 -19.12 21.84
CA ASN A 24 -10.67 -20.48 22.09
C ASN A 24 -11.63 -21.48 21.41
N GLY A 25 -11.18 -22.17 20.37
CA GLY A 25 -11.93 -23.23 19.68
C GLY A 25 -11.03 -24.44 19.44
N GLU A 26 -11.47 -25.59 19.95
CA GLU A 26 -10.75 -26.86 20.03
C GLU A 26 -10.33 -27.44 18.67
N GLN A 27 -9.15 -28.07 18.63
CA GLN A 27 -8.73 -28.94 17.53
C GLN A 27 -9.59 -30.21 17.49
N GLY A 28 -10.54 -30.26 16.56
CA GLY A 28 -11.33 -31.45 16.23
C GLY A 28 -11.20 -31.79 14.75
N ALA A 29 -10.83 -33.04 14.45
CA ALA A 29 -10.80 -33.57 13.08
C ALA A 29 -12.22 -33.58 12.48
N VAL A 30 -12.40 -32.96 11.31
CA VAL A 30 -13.66 -32.96 10.56
C VAL A 30 -13.52 -33.80 9.29
N THR A 31 -13.96 -35.04 9.38
CA THR A 31 -14.57 -35.76 8.26
C THR A 31 -16.05 -35.40 8.26
N GLU A 32 -16.56 -34.69 7.25
CA GLU A 32 -17.89 -34.86 6.62
C GLU A 32 -18.05 -33.80 5.51
N VAL A 33 -18.37 -34.26 4.30
CA VAL A 33 -18.74 -33.40 3.17
C VAL A 33 -20.16 -32.90 3.42
N SER A 34 -20.29 -31.67 3.90
CA SER A 34 -21.54 -30.92 3.93
C SER A 34 -21.29 -29.52 3.39
N ALA A 35 -22.25 -29.00 2.64
CA ALA A 35 -22.18 -27.78 1.83
C ALA A 35 -21.32 -26.70 2.48
N GLN A 36 -20.19 -26.38 1.83
CA GLN A 36 -19.36 -25.24 2.21
C GLN A 36 -20.24 -23.99 2.11
N VAL A 37 -20.74 -23.53 3.25
CA VAL A 37 -21.01 -22.11 3.42
C VAL A 37 -19.69 -21.44 3.08
N SER A 38 -19.62 -20.80 1.91
CA SER A 38 -18.52 -19.92 1.59
C SER A 38 -18.64 -18.75 2.57
N VAL A 39 -18.08 -18.90 3.75
CA VAL A 39 -17.90 -17.80 4.69
C VAL A 39 -17.05 -16.80 3.92
N GLY A 40 -17.64 -15.65 3.59
CA GLY A 40 -16.93 -14.56 2.94
C GLY A 40 -15.93 -13.99 3.92
N ASP A 41 -14.73 -14.58 3.96
CA ASP A 41 -13.59 -14.12 4.77
C ASP A 41 -13.02 -12.79 4.28
N MET A 42 -13.57 -12.24 3.19
CA MET A 42 -13.16 -10.97 2.59
C MET A 42 -11.66 -10.95 2.28
N MET A 43 -11.08 -12.09 1.86
CA MET A 43 -9.63 -12.23 1.61
C MET A 43 -8.78 -11.86 2.83
N SER A 44 -9.27 -12.15 4.04
CA SER A 44 -8.60 -11.75 5.29
C SER A 44 -7.18 -12.28 5.42
N ASP A 45 -6.90 -13.45 4.86
CA ASP A 45 -5.57 -14.08 4.84
C ASP A 45 -4.51 -13.22 4.14
N ARG A 46 -4.91 -12.35 3.21
CA ARG A 46 -3.99 -11.43 2.51
C ARG A 46 -3.75 -10.10 3.22
N MET A 47 -4.58 -9.78 4.21
CA MET A 47 -4.62 -8.49 4.88
C MET A 47 -4.41 -8.59 6.39
N ASP A 48 -4.25 -9.80 6.92
CA ASP A 48 -3.99 -10.03 8.32
C ASP A 48 -2.61 -9.51 8.76
N SER A 49 -2.40 -9.46 10.07
CA SER A 49 -1.15 -8.96 10.62
C SER A 49 0.07 -9.80 10.26
N ASN A 50 -0.09 -11.09 9.92
CA ASN A 50 1.02 -11.93 9.49
C ASN A 50 1.44 -11.56 8.06
N ALA A 51 0.47 -11.48 7.15
CA ALA A 51 0.69 -11.07 5.76
C ALA A 51 1.38 -9.69 5.69
N ILE A 52 0.90 -8.70 6.45
CA ILE A 52 1.53 -7.38 6.49
C ILE A 52 2.98 -7.43 7.01
N ARG A 53 3.25 -8.25 8.03
CA ARG A 53 4.63 -8.41 8.54
C ARG A 53 5.55 -9.06 7.51
N GLU A 54 5.06 -10.04 6.77
CA GLU A 54 5.81 -10.70 5.70
C GLU A 54 6.15 -9.73 4.58
N VAL A 55 5.17 -8.95 4.11
CA VAL A 55 5.37 -7.90 3.10
C VAL A 55 6.45 -6.91 3.55
N ASN A 56 6.32 -6.34 4.76
CA ASN A 56 7.28 -5.34 5.26
C ASN A 56 8.67 -5.91 5.61
N ALA A 57 8.84 -7.24 5.65
CA ALA A 57 10.13 -7.89 5.93
C ALA A 57 11.05 -7.96 4.69
N HIS A 58 10.52 -7.74 3.48
CA HIS A 58 11.33 -7.76 2.26
C HIS A 58 12.45 -6.72 2.30
N THR A 59 13.61 -7.06 1.74
CA THR A 59 14.83 -6.26 1.91
C THR A 59 15.05 -5.24 0.80
N ASN A 60 14.59 -5.54 -0.41
CA ASN A 60 14.69 -4.71 -1.61
C ASN A 60 13.30 -4.30 -2.11
N TYR A 61 13.25 -3.22 -2.89
CA TYR A 61 11.99 -2.66 -3.39
C TYR A 61 11.19 -3.62 -4.27
N ALA A 62 11.84 -4.37 -5.17
CA ALA A 62 11.13 -5.22 -6.13
C ALA A 62 10.31 -6.32 -5.44
N ASP A 63 10.90 -7.04 -4.47
CA ASP A 63 10.18 -8.08 -3.73
C ASP A 63 9.11 -7.47 -2.81
N PHE A 64 9.38 -6.30 -2.23
CA PHE A 64 8.42 -5.58 -1.38
C PHE A 64 7.19 -5.13 -2.17
N GLU A 65 7.39 -4.49 -3.33
CA GLU A 65 6.33 -4.00 -4.20
C GLU A 65 5.47 -5.16 -4.71
N GLU A 66 6.09 -6.23 -5.22
CA GLU A 66 5.34 -7.39 -5.72
C GLU A 66 4.49 -8.03 -4.60
N ALA A 67 5.05 -8.18 -3.39
CA ALA A 67 4.32 -8.75 -2.26
C ALA A 67 3.18 -7.84 -1.78
N LEU A 68 3.40 -6.53 -1.74
CA LEU A 68 2.38 -5.54 -1.36
C LEU A 68 1.23 -5.49 -2.36
N GLU A 69 1.56 -5.40 -3.65
CA GLU A 69 0.62 -5.25 -4.77
C GLU A 69 -0.23 -6.51 -4.97
N CYS A 70 0.38 -7.70 -4.92
CA CYS A 70 -0.31 -8.99 -5.08
C CYS A 70 -1.05 -9.46 -3.80
N GLY A 71 -0.58 -9.02 -2.64
CA GLY A 71 -1.12 -9.40 -1.33
C GLY A 71 -2.22 -8.45 -0.87
N PRO A 72 -1.96 -7.57 0.11
CA PRO A 72 -2.98 -6.74 0.75
C PRO A 72 -3.62 -5.69 -0.17
N HIS A 73 -2.89 -5.18 -1.18
CA HIS A 73 -3.47 -4.28 -2.17
C HIS A 73 -4.57 -4.98 -2.99
N ALA A 74 -4.20 -6.05 -3.71
CA ALA A 74 -5.16 -6.85 -4.46
C ALA A 74 -6.26 -7.44 -3.57
N GLY A 75 -5.92 -7.85 -2.35
CA GLY A 75 -6.86 -8.43 -1.37
C GLY A 75 -8.06 -7.52 -1.11
N LEU A 76 -7.84 -6.23 -0.80
CA LEU A 76 -8.94 -5.31 -0.52
C LEU A 76 -9.74 -4.98 -1.78
N HIS A 77 -9.06 -4.78 -2.91
CA HIS A 77 -9.72 -4.57 -4.20
C HIS A 77 -10.69 -5.72 -4.52
N LEU A 78 -10.26 -6.97 -4.34
CA LEU A 78 -11.07 -8.18 -4.55
C LEU A 78 -12.17 -8.35 -3.49
N ALA A 79 -11.92 -7.95 -2.24
CA ALA A 79 -12.89 -8.06 -1.16
C ALA A 79 -14.11 -7.12 -1.36
N ILE A 80 -13.88 -5.90 -1.84
CA ILE A 80 -14.95 -4.91 -2.08
C ILE A 80 -15.66 -5.16 -3.42
N TRP A 81 -14.91 -5.62 -4.43
CA TRP A 81 -15.44 -5.96 -5.76
C TRP A 81 -15.98 -4.75 -6.54
N ALA A 82 -16.84 -5.00 -7.54
CA ALA A 82 -17.44 -3.98 -8.41
C ALA A 82 -16.37 -3.09 -9.09
N ASP A 83 -16.48 -1.77 -9.02
CA ASP A 83 -15.51 -0.85 -9.61
C ASP A 83 -14.10 -1.05 -9.02
N MET A 84 -13.99 -1.51 -7.75
CA MET A 84 -12.71 -1.74 -7.10
C MET A 84 -11.86 -2.83 -7.75
N VAL A 85 -12.38 -3.73 -8.61
CA VAL A 85 -11.53 -4.71 -9.32
C VAL A 85 -11.15 -4.30 -10.74
N THR A 86 -11.42 -3.05 -11.09
CA THR A 86 -11.21 -2.52 -12.44
C THR A 86 -10.38 -1.24 -12.40
N SER A 87 -10.03 -0.71 -13.58
CA SER A 87 -9.41 0.61 -13.70
C SER A 87 -10.32 1.77 -13.24
N TYR A 88 -11.59 1.49 -12.93
CA TYR A 88 -12.54 2.46 -12.38
C TYR A 88 -12.56 2.49 -10.85
N SER A 89 -11.68 1.73 -10.17
CA SER A 89 -11.59 1.73 -8.70
C SER A 89 -11.51 3.13 -8.06
N PRO A 90 -10.87 4.16 -8.65
CA PRO A 90 -10.85 5.50 -8.07
C PRO A 90 -12.21 6.23 -8.02
N ASN A 91 -13.25 5.68 -8.66
CA ASN A 91 -14.63 6.19 -8.54
C ASN A 91 -15.24 5.92 -7.16
N GLU A 92 -14.75 4.90 -6.45
CA GLU A 92 -15.21 4.54 -5.12
C GLU A 92 -14.41 5.30 -4.05
N ALA A 93 -15.08 5.98 -3.12
CA ALA A 93 -14.41 6.83 -2.13
C ALA A 93 -13.41 6.05 -1.23
N VAL A 94 -13.66 4.76 -1.01
CA VAL A 94 -12.80 3.87 -0.21
C VAL A 94 -11.43 3.63 -0.87
N PHE A 95 -11.30 3.82 -2.18
CA PHE A 95 -10.04 3.73 -2.91
C PHE A 95 -8.95 4.60 -2.28
N TYR A 96 -9.28 5.84 -1.93
CA TYR A 96 -8.31 6.78 -1.37
C TYR A 96 -7.86 6.38 0.04
N GLN A 97 -8.75 5.76 0.83
CA GLN A 97 -8.37 5.23 2.13
C GLN A 97 -7.52 3.97 2.00
N HIS A 98 -7.85 3.09 1.05
CA HIS A 98 -7.05 1.93 0.72
C HIS A 98 -5.62 2.31 0.31
N HIS A 99 -5.48 3.17 -0.70
CA HIS A 99 -4.16 3.62 -1.17
C HIS A 99 -3.43 4.50 -0.15
N GLY A 100 -4.16 5.19 0.74
CA GLY A 100 -3.56 5.83 1.90
C GLY A 100 -2.88 4.82 2.84
N ASN A 101 -3.43 3.61 2.99
CA ASN A 101 -2.80 2.54 3.76
C ASN A 101 -1.68 1.81 2.99
N VAL A 102 -1.80 1.68 1.66
CA VAL A 102 -0.70 1.18 0.80
C VAL A 102 0.53 2.08 0.94
N ASP A 103 0.35 3.40 0.83
CA ASP A 103 1.42 4.39 1.02
C ASP A 103 1.99 4.35 2.45
N ARG A 104 1.14 4.10 3.45
CA ARG A 104 1.60 3.89 4.84
C ARG A 104 2.53 2.68 4.97
N LEU A 105 2.19 1.56 4.35
CA LEU A 105 3.02 0.34 4.39
C LEU A 105 4.36 0.56 3.67
N TRP A 106 4.33 1.27 2.55
CA TRP A 106 5.56 1.69 1.84
C TRP A 106 6.42 2.63 2.69
N THR A 107 5.82 3.64 3.30
CA THR A 107 6.49 4.56 4.23
C THR A 107 7.15 3.81 5.39
N LYS A 108 6.44 2.86 6.02
CA LYS A 108 6.99 2.00 7.08
C LYS A 108 8.19 1.20 6.59
N TRP A 109 8.08 0.61 5.40
CA TRP A 109 9.18 -0.14 4.80
C TRP A 109 10.40 0.75 4.55
N GLN A 110 10.22 1.97 4.05
CA GLN A 110 11.31 2.92 3.82
C GLN A 110 11.99 3.36 5.13
N GLN A 111 11.23 3.58 6.20
CA GLN A 111 11.76 4.04 7.49
C GLN A 111 12.71 3.06 8.18
N VAL A 112 12.67 1.77 7.82
CA VAL A 112 13.59 0.75 8.35
C VAL A 112 15.04 1.02 7.95
N ASN A 113 15.27 1.59 6.76
CA ASN A 113 16.62 1.89 6.27
C ASN A 113 16.57 3.11 5.34
N SER A 114 17.30 4.18 5.68
CA SER A 114 17.33 5.42 4.91
C SER A 114 17.77 5.26 3.45
N THR A 115 18.50 4.20 3.09
CA THR A 115 18.82 3.92 1.67
C THR A 115 17.58 3.62 0.84
N ARG A 116 16.49 3.17 1.46
CA ARG A 116 15.21 2.82 0.80
C ARG A 116 14.45 4.02 0.27
N LEU A 117 14.74 5.23 0.74
CA LEU A 117 14.20 6.46 0.14
C LEU A 117 14.68 6.68 -1.31
N ARG A 118 15.67 5.91 -1.76
CA ARG A 118 16.14 5.92 -3.16
C ARG A 118 16.04 4.54 -3.81
N ASP A 119 15.47 3.56 -3.11
CA ASP A 119 15.24 2.22 -3.65
C ASP A 119 13.93 2.23 -4.42
N TYR A 120 14.07 2.16 -5.74
CA TYR A 120 12.99 2.22 -6.70
C TYR A 120 13.42 1.43 -7.92
N ASP A 121 12.61 0.45 -8.28
CA ASP A 121 12.96 -0.50 -9.32
C ASP A 121 11.74 -0.91 -10.14
N GLY A 122 11.98 -1.54 -11.30
CA GLY A 122 10.92 -2.03 -12.17
C GLY A 122 11.11 -1.64 -13.63
N TRP A 123 10.01 -1.63 -14.37
CA TRP A 123 10.00 -1.40 -15.82
C TRP A 123 9.01 -0.31 -16.17
N ARG A 124 9.39 0.56 -17.11
CA ARG A 124 8.50 1.63 -17.58
C ARG A 124 7.56 1.21 -18.70
N ASP A 125 7.90 0.11 -19.36
CA ASP A 125 7.20 -0.39 -20.52
C ASP A 125 6.74 -1.82 -20.28
N ALA A 126 5.59 -2.16 -20.86
CA ALA A 126 5.02 -3.50 -20.78
C ALA A 126 5.96 -4.58 -21.35
N GLY A 127 6.82 -4.20 -22.31
CA GLY A 127 7.83 -5.08 -22.90
C GLY A 127 9.01 -5.40 -21.98
N LYS A 128 9.10 -4.75 -20.80
CA LYS A 128 10.23 -4.88 -19.85
C LYS A 128 11.57 -4.63 -20.53
N THR A 129 11.67 -3.56 -21.31
CA THR A 129 12.88 -3.19 -22.06
C THR A 129 13.59 -1.97 -21.48
N VAL A 130 12.87 -1.10 -20.76
CA VAL A 130 13.37 0.15 -20.20
C VAL A 130 13.18 0.14 -18.69
N ARG A 131 14.29 0.22 -17.94
CA ARG A 131 14.27 0.27 -16.48
C ARG A 131 13.68 1.58 -15.97
N ALA A 132 12.88 1.45 -14.92
CA ALA A 132 12.39 2.59 -14.16
C ALA A 132 13.51 3.15 -13.26
N THR A 133 13.52 4.46 -13.04
CA THR A 133 14.46 5.15 -12.14
C THR A 133 13.74 6.29 -11.42
N ILE A 134 14.26 6.73 -10.28
CA ILE A 134 13.67 7.87 -9.53
C ILE A 134 13.68 9.20 -10.29
N ASP A 135 14.45 9.34 -11.36
CA ASP A 135 14.49 10.56 -12.17
C ASP A 135 13.34 10.63 -13.19
N ASN A 136 12.43 9.67 -13.18
CA ASN A 136 11.35 9.58 -14.16
C ASN A 136 10.22 10.47 -13.72
N THR A 137 9.40 10.89 -14.67
CA THR A 137 8.19 11.64 -14.37
C THR A 137 7.02 10.70 -14.17
N PHE A 138 6.14 11.01 -13.22
CA PHE A 138 4.85 10.34 -13.08
C PHE A 138 3.95 10.70 -14.26
N PRO A 139 3.19 9.76 -14.85
CA PRO A 139 2.19 10.09 -15.86
C PRO A 139 0.93 10.65 -15.17
N VAL A 140 0.93 11.93 -14.81
CA VAL A 140 -0.19 12.54 -14.08
C VAL A 140 -1.28 13.12 -15.00
N GLY A 141 -1.10 13.01 -16.31
CA GLY A 141 -2.11 13.41 -17.30
C GLY A 141 -2.55 14.86 -17.11
N LYS A 142 -3.86 15.08 -16.95
CA LYS A 142 -4.43 16.43 -16.77
C LYS A 142 -4.69 16.79 -15.31
N PHE A 143 -4.20 16.00 -14.35
CA PHE A 143 -4.36 16.31 -12.93
C PHE A 143 -3.41 17.41 -12.46
N PHE A 144 -2.30 17.64 -13.17
CA PHE A 144 -1.35 18.71 -12.90
C PHE A 144 -0.95 19.42 -14.19
N ASP A 145 -0.54 20.69 -14.06
CA ASP A 145 0.03 21.49 -15.15
C ASP A 145 1.52 21.18 -15.41
N PHE A 146 2.08 20.22 -14.68
CA PHE A 146 3.48 19.79 -14.77
C PHE A 146 3.60 18.29 -14.52
N GLU A 147 4.70 17.71 -14.97
CA GLU A 147 5.02 16.29 -14.80
C GLU A 147 6.03 16.12 -13.63
N PRO A 148 5.58 15.72 -12.42
CA PRO A 148 6.45 15.61 -11.25
C PRO A 148 7.48 14.49 -11.41
N ALA A 149 8.69 14.69 -10.90
CA ALA A 149 9.71 13.65 -10.84
C ALA A 149 9.49 12.74 -9.64
N ILE A 150 9.68 11.43 -9.81
CA ILE A 150 9.49 10.42 -8.75
C ILE A 150 10.32 10.73 -7.51
N ARG A 151 11.58 11.14 -7.69
CA ARG A 151 12.50 11.52 -6.61
C ARG A 151 11.96 12.56 -5.63
N ASP A 152 11.03 13.42 -6.06
CA ASP A 152 10.48 14.49 -5.22
C ASP A 152 9.35 14.00 -4.29
N TYR A 153 8.94 12.73 -4.44
CA TYR A 153 7.83 12.08 -3.74
C TYR A 153 8.24 10.81 -2.98
N MET A 154 9.53 10.48 -2.96
CA MET A 154 10.02 9.28 -2.27
C MET A 154 10.05 9.41 -0.73
N ASP A 155 9.89 10.62 -0.20
CA ASP A 155 9.95 10.91 1.23
C ASP A 155 8.75 11.78 1.63
N THR A 156 7.88 11.25 2.48
CA THR A 156 6.66 11.94 2.93
C THR A 156 6.95 13.21 3.73
N LYS A 157 8.18 13.36 4.24
CA LYS A 157 8.62 14.47 5.10
C LYS A 157 9.51 15.50 4.38
N SER A 158 9.79 15.32 3.09
CA SER A 158 10.65 16.25 2.34
C SER A 158 10.18 16.51 0.90
N GLY A 159 10.89 17.42 0.22
CA GLY A 159 10.56 17.82 -1.14
C GLY A 159 9.21 18.53 -1.25
N THR A 160 8.29 17.94 -2.01
CA THR A 160 6.94 18.47 -2.21
C THR A 160 5.97 18.05 -1.09
N LEU A 161 6.31 16.99 -0.35
CA LEU A 161 5.47 16.40 0.69
C LEU A 161 5.84 16.92 2.08
N CYS A 162 4.88 16.85 3.00
CA CYS A 162 5.06 17.21 4.41
C CYS A 162 3.91 16.58 5.23
N TYR A 163 3.92 15.26 5.35
CA TYR A 163 2.96 14.51 6.17
C TYR A 163 3.61 13.30 6.83
N GLU A 164 2.98 12.84 7.91
CA GLU A 164 3.36 11.63 8.64
C GLU A 164 2.12 10.79 8.93
N TYR A 165 2.30 9.47 8.95
CA TYR A 165 1.30 8.54 9.47
C TYR A 165 1.42 8.40 10.99
N SER A 166 0.32 8.09 11.66
CA SER A 166 0.41 7.67 13.06
C SER A 166 1.11 6.32 13.20
N THR A 167 1.57 6.12 14.43
CA THR A 167 2.16 4.90 14.96
C THR A 167 1.14 4.07 15.71
#